data_AF-A0AAE1WVH5-F1
#
_entry.id   AF-A0AAE1WVH5-F1
#
_cell.length_a   1.000
_cell.length_b   1.000
_cell.length_c   1.000
_cell.angle_alpha   90.00
_cell.angle_beta   90.00
_cell.angle_gamma   90.00
#
_symmetry.space_group_name_H-M   'P 1'
#
loop_
_entity.id
_entity.type
_entity.pdbx_description
1 polymer ?
#
loop_
_entity_poly.entity_id
_entity_poly.type
_entity_poly.pdbx_seq_one_letter_code
_entity_poly.pdbx_strand_id
1 'polypeptide(L)'
;MGDKTITEGTTTVDHKLQLISDSMKLQGGDHPSMSLVSVPLDGNNYFSWVRAIKFALGAKQKLGFIDGSCHKPTNDKNEIEQWQRTDCMVVSWILNSISKDIAEAFLYATSARGTCG
;
A
#
# COMPACT_ATOMS: atom_id res chain seq x y z
N MET A 1 -32.06 -12.24 -38.53
CA MET A 1 -31.89 -13.34 -37.56
C MET A 1 -30.48 -13.92 -37.76
N GLY A 2 -29.42 -13.59 -37.03
CA GLY A 2 -29.12 -12.57 -36.05
C GLY A 2 -27.59 -12.52 -36.00
N ASP A 3 -27.00 -11.32 -35.99
CA ASP A 3 -25.56 -11.15 -35.77
C ASP A 3 -25.27 -11.37 -34.28
N LYS A 4 -24.31 -12.27 -33.99
CA LYS A 4 -23.70 -12.38 -32.67
C LYS A 4 -22.32 -11.74 -32.74
N THR A 5 -22.28 -10.46 -32.37
CA THR A 5 -21.04 -9.77 -32.01
C THR A 5 -20.49 -10.37 -30.72
N ILE A 6 -19.23 -10.81 -30.77
CA ILE A 6 -18.46 -11.30 -29.63
C ILE A 6 -17.88 -10.07 -28.91
N THR A 7 -18.28 -9.85 -27.65
CA THR A 7 -17.63 -8.92 -26.70
C THR A 7 -17.02 -9.73 -25.57
N GLU A 8 -15.71 -10.01 -25.65
CA GLU A 8 -14.95 -10.71 -24.59
C GLU A 8 -13.72 -9.91 -24.10
N GLY A 9 -13.61 -8.61 -24.39
CA GLY A 9 -12.44 -7.80 -24.03
C GLY A 9 -12.53 -6.96 -22.74
N THR A 10 -13.71 -6.80 -22.15
CA THR A 10 -13.97 -5.66 -21.22
C THR A 10 -13.84 -6.02 -19.73
N THR A 11 -14.12 -7.26 -19.33
CA THR A 11 -14.35 -7.60 -17.90
C THR A 11 -13.08 -7.62 -17.03
N THR A 12 -11.92 -8.05 -17.54
CA THR A 12 -10.71 -8.23 -16.73
C THR A 12 -10.01 -6.91 -16.39
N VAL A 13 -10.09 -5.91 -17.28
CA VAL A 13 -9.45 -4.60 -17.10
C VAL A 13 -10.22 -3.78 -16.06
N ASP A 14 -11.56 -3.80 -16.14
CA ASP A 14 -12.43 -3.10 -15.19
C ASP A 14 -12.27 -3.62 -13.76
N HIS A 15 -12.20 -4.94 -13.57
CA HIS A 15 -11.93 -5.54 -12.25
C HIS A 15 -10.57 -5.16 -11.69
N LYS A 16 -9.52 -5.12 -12.52
CA LYS A 16 -8.18 -4.71 -12.08
C LYS A 16 -8.13 -3.25 -11.68
N LEU A 17 -8.79 -2.37 -12.43
CA LEU A 17 -8.88 -0.95 -12.12
C LEU A 17 -9.67 -0.71 -10.83
N GLN A 18 -10.74 -1.47 -10.61
CA GLN A 18 -11.52 -1.42 -9.38
C GLN A 18 -10.69 -1.82 -8.15
N LEU A 19 -9.91 -2.90 -8.25
CA LEU A 19 -9.00 -3.34 -7.17
C LEU A 19 -7.91 -2.30 -6.85
N ILE A 20 -7.40 -1.60 -7.87
CA ILE A 20 -6.44 -0.50 -7.68
C ILE A 20 -7.11 0.69 -6.99
N SER A 21 -8.32 1.07 -7.43
CA SER A 21 -9.11 2.14 -6.80
C SER A 21 -9.41 1.86 -5.33
N ASP A 22 -9.76 0.61 -5.00
CA ASP A 22 -10.05 0.20 -3.62
C ASP A 22 -8.77 0.12 -2.77
N SER A 23 -7.63 -0.21 -3.37
CA SER A 23 -6.32 -0.10 -2.71
C SER A 23 -6.00 1.33 -2.28
N MET A 24 -6.44 2.35 -3.02
CA MET A 24 -6.21 3.76 -2.69
C MET A 24 -7.19 4.32 -1.64
N LYS A 25 -8.19 3.57 -1.17
CA LYS A 25 -9.14 4.04 -0.14
C LYS A 25 -8.66 3.70 1.26
N LEU A 26 -8.69 4.68 2.16
CA LEU A 26 -8.54 4.48 3.60
C LEU A 26 -9.86 3.94 4.19
N GLN A 27 -9.77 3.02 5.14
CA GLN A 27 -10.92 2.47 5.85
C GLN A 27 -11.22 3.29 7.11
N GLY A 28 -12.45 3.21 7.64
CA GLY A 28 -12.90 4.04 8.76
C GLY A 28 -12.11 3.90 10.07
N GLY A 29 -11.28 2.87 10.22
CA GLY A 29 -10.39 2.66 11.37
C GLY A 29 -8.92 2.98 11.10
N ASP A 30 -8.56 3.45 9.91
CA ASP A 30 -7.18 3.75 9.55
C ASP A 30 -6.73 5.05 10.20
N HIS A 31 -5.66 4.99 11.00
CA HIS A 31 -5.04 6.18 11.60
C HIS A 31 -3.51 6.07 11.60
N PRO A 32 -2.77 7.20 11.58
CA PRO A 32 -1.32 7.18 11.40
C PRO A 32 -0.58 6.43 12.50
N SER A 33 -1.04 6.53 13.76
CA SER A 33 -0.40 5.90 14.93
C SER A 33 -0.57 4.39 15.06
N MET A 34 -1.18 3.72 14.08
CA MET A 34 -1.38 2.27 14.11
C MET A 34 -0.06 1.55 13.84
N SER A 35 0.29 0.56 14.68
CA SER A 35 1.35 -0.40 14.36
C SER A 35 0.76 -1.59 13.61
N LEU A 36 1.46 -2.08 12.59
CA LEU A 36 1.03 -3.25 11.80
C LEU A 36 1.48 -4.57 12.43
N VAL A 37 2.45 -4.51 13.34
CA VAL A 37 3.06 -5.68 13.96
C VAL A 37 3.19 -5.47 15.46
N SER A 38 3.16 -6.56 16.23
CA SER A 38 3.39 -6.53 17.67
C SER A 38 4.87 -6.46 18.05
N VAL A 39 5.76 -6.94 17.18
CA VAL A 39 7.21 -6.95 17.38
C VAL A 39 7.84 -5.99 16.38
N PRO A 40 8.33 -4.81 16.81
CA PRO A 40 8.97 -3.85 15.92
C PRO A 40 10.28 -4.36 15.33
N LEU A 41 10.69 -3.78 14.20
CA LEU A 41 12.01 -4.05 13.61
C LEU A 41 13.10 -3.60 14.59
N ASP A 42 14.01 -4.50 14.96
CA ASP A 42 15.07 -4.26 15.95
C ASP A 42 16.49 -4.49 15.40
N GLY A 43 16.60 -4.68 14.09
CA GLY A 43 17.87 -4.96 13.39
C GLY A 43 18.25 -6.43 13.33
N ASN A 44 17.69 -7.27 14.22
CA ASN A 44 17.97 -8.71 14.26
C ASN A 44 16.82 -9.56 13.69
N ASN A 45 15.63 -8.98 13.56
CA ASN A 45 14.40 -9.69 13.22
C ASN A 45 13.83 -9.38 11.82
N TYR A 46 14.63 -8.78 10.91
CA TYR A 46 14.17 -8.26 9.61
C TYR A 46 13.30 -9.26 8.81
N PHE A 47 13.72 -10.51 8.66
CA PHE A 47 12.97 -11.50 7.86
C PHE A 47 11.57 -11.81 8.42
N SER A 48 11.46 -11.93 9.75
CA SER A 48 10.17 -12.15 10.41
C SER A 48 9.32 -10.90 10.32
N TRP A 49 9.92 -9.72 10.53
CA TRP A 49 9.26 -8.43 10.48
C TRP A 49 8.70 -8.14 9.08
N VAL A 50 9.50 -8.27 8.02
CA VAL A 50 9.07 -7.97 6.64
C VAL A 50 7.95 -8.91 6.18
N ARG A 51 7.97 -10.18 6.62
CA ARG A 51 6.88 -11.12 6.35
C ARG A 51 5.59 -10.69 7.05
N ALA A 52 5.66 -10.27 8.31
CA ALA A 52 4.50 -9.79 9.07
C ALA A 52 3.92 -8.50 8.47
N ILE A 53 4.76 -7.53 8.11
CA ILE A 53 4.35 -6.29 7.42
C ILE A 53 3.62 -6.59 6.12
N LYS A 54 4.15 -7.50 5.29
CA LYS A 54 3.51 -7.88 4.02
C LYS A 54 2.13 -8.49 4.25
N PHE A 55 1.95 -9.33 5.26
CA PHE A 55 0.63 -9.88 5.60
C PHE A 55 -0.35 -8.81 6.09
N ALA A 56 0.08 -7.92 6.98
CA ALA A 56 -0.75 -6.84 7.49
C ALA A 56 -1.20 -5.89 6.37
N LEU A 57 -0.27 -5.46 5.52
CA LEU A 57 -0.58 -4.63 4.35
C LEU A 57 -1.44 -5.38 3.32
N GLY A 58 -1.22 -6.68 3.12
CA GLY A 58 -2.06 -7.52 2.27
C GLY A 58 -3.52 -7.55 2.74
N ALA A 59 -3.74 -7.77 4.04
CA ALA A 59 -5.08 -7.75 4.63
C ALA A 59 -5.80 -6.40 4.47
N LYS A 60 -5.03 -5.30 4.45
CA LYS A 60 -5.55 -3.94 4.24
C LYS A 60 -5.66 -3.52 2.78
N GLN A 61 -5.25 -4.40 1.84
CA GLN A 61 -5.14 -4.12 0.41
C GLN A 61 -4.20 -2.96 0.10
N LYS A 62 -3.08 -2.86 0.85
CA LYS A 62 -2.07 -1.80 0.72
C LYS A 62 -0.68 -2.32 0.33
N LEU A 63 -0.54 -3.64 0.12
CA LEU A 63 0.73 -4.26 -0.30
C LEU A 63 1.29 -3.62 -1.58
N GLY A 64 0.41 -3.17 -2.48
CA GLY A 64 0.78 -2.54 -3.73
C GLY A 64 1.63 -1.26 -3.61
N PHE A 65 1.57 -0.59 -2.45
CA PHE A 65 2.37 0.62 -2.19
C PHE A 65 3.84 0.29 -1.90
N ILE A 66 4.13 -0.90 -1.39
CA ILE A 66 5.51 -1.33 -1.10
C ILE A 66 6.11 -2.19 -2.22
N ASP A 67 5.33 -3.05 -2.87
CA ASP A 67 5.82 -3.88 -3.99
C ASP A 67 5.80 -3.14 -5.34
N GLY A 68 5.08 -2.01 -5.39
CA GLY A 68 5.03 -1.13 -6.54
C GLY A 68 3.97 -1.44 -7.57
N SER A 69 3.10 -2.42 -7.35
CA SER A 69 1.95 -2.70 -8.21
C SER A 69 0.89 -1.59 -8.18
N CYS A 70 0.80 -0.82 -7.08
CA CYS A 70 -0.02 0.38 -6.97
C CYS A 70 0.79 1.61 -7.42
N HIS A 71 0.66 1.97 -8.69
CA HIS A 71 1.39 3.08 -9.28
C HIS A 71 0.72 4.42 -8.96
N LYS A 72 1.54 5.47 -8.78
CA LYS A 72 1.04 6.84 -8.65
C LYS A 72 0.31 7.24 -9.94
N PRO A 73 -0.96 7.68 -9.86
CA PRO A 73 -1.69 8.18 -11.03
C PRO A 73 -1.03 9.43 -11.63
N THR A 74 -1.25 9.70 -12.92
CA THR A 74 -0.66 10.86 -13.62
C THR A 74 -1.66 11.89 -14.11
N ASN A 75 -2.93 11.49 -14.30
CA ASN A 75 -3.88 12.28 -15.09
C ASN A 75 -5.05 12.84 -14.27
N ASP A 76 -5.43 12.19 -13.17
CA ASP A 76 -6.52 12.63 -12.30
C ASP A 76 -5.97 13.19 -10.97
N LYS A 77 -6.28 14.46 -10.70
CA LYS A 77 -5.82 15.15 -9.48
C LYS A 77 -6.38 14.52 -8.20
N ASN A 78 -7.64 14.09 -8.21
CA ASN A 78 -8.26 13.46 -7.04
C ASN A 78 -7.63 12.10 -6.76
N GLU A 79 -7.37 11.30 -7.80
CA GLU A 79 -6.68 10.02 -7.66
C GLU A 79 -5.24 10.21 -7.15
N ILE A 80 -4.53 11.24 -7.63
CA ILE A 80 -3.19 11.60 -7.13
C ILE A 80 -3.23 11.94 -5.64
N GLU A 81 -4.13 12.82 -5.22
CA GLU A 81 -4.27 13.23 -3.81
C GLU A 81 -4.67 12.04 -2.92
N GLN A 82 -5.52 11.15 -3.43
CA GLN A 82 -5.93 9.95 -2.72
C GLN A 82 -4.78 8.93 -2.57
N TRP A 83 -4.02 8.71 -3.65
CA TRP A 83 -2.82 7.87 -3.62
C TRP A 83 -1.81 8.43 -2.61
N GLN A 84 -1.55 9.74 -2.64
CA GLN A 84 -0.60 10.39 -1.71
C GLN A 84 -1.02 10.26 -0.25
N ARG A 85 -2.30 10.49 0.07
CA ARG A 85 -2.81 10.29 1.44
C ARG A 85 -2.60 8.86 1.93
N THR A 86 -2.83 7.90 1.04
CA THR A 86 -2.66 6.47 1.36
C THR A 86 -1.18 6.09 1.50
N ASP A 87 -0.31 6.60 0.64
CA ASP A 87 1.14 6.37 0.73
C ASP A 87 1.69 6.93 2.05
N CYS A 88 1.32 8.16 2.44
CA CYS A 88 1.69 8.74 3.74
C CYS A 88 1.19 7.90 4.92
N MET A 89 0.00 7.30 4.82
CA MET A 89 -0.55 6.41 5.85
C MET A 89 0.28 5.13 5.97
N VAL A 90 0.61 4.50 4.83
CA VAL A 90 1.45 3.28 4.80
C VAL A 90 2.85 3.58 5.36
N VAL A 91 3.46 4.72 5.02
CA VAL A 91 4.72 5.16 5.61
C VAL A 91 4.59 5.29 7.13
N SER A 92 3.55 5.96 7.62
CA SER A 92 3.33 6.14 9.06
C SER A 92 3.21 4.80 9.79
N TRP A 93 2.49 3.84 9.22
CA TRP A 93 2.35 2.50 9.78
C TRP A 93 3.66 1.71 9.80
N ILE A 94 4.47 1.82 8.74
CA ILE A 94 5.78 1.19 8.68
C ILE A 94 6.71 1.81 9.73
N LEU A 95 6.76 3.13 9.85
CA LEU A 95 7.57 3.82 10.86
C LEU A 95 7.15 3.44 12.28
N ASN A 96 5.85 3.36 12.57
CA ASN A 96 5.34 2.89 13.87
C ASN A 96 5.59 1.41 14.14
N SER A 97 6.04 0.66 13.13
CA SER A 97 6.41 -0.75 13.22
C SER A 97 7.94 -0.95 13.35
N ILE A 98 8.73 0.12 13.45
CA ILE A 98 10.20 0.07 13.59
C ILE A 98 10.59 0.56 15.00
N SER A 99 11.63 -0.02 15.60
CA SER A 99 12.14 0.47 16.88
C SER A 99 12.65 1.91 16.76
N LYS A 100 12.57 2.68 17.84
CA LYS A 100 12.97 4.09 17.84
C LYS A 100 14.44 4.30 17.42
N ASP A 101 15.30 3.37 17.83
CA ASP A 101 16.75 3.41 17.54
C ASP A 101 17.06 3.27 16.04
N ILE A 102 16.14 2.68 15.28
CA ILE A 102 16.30 2.44 13.83
C ILE A 102 15.43 3.41 13.02
N ALA A 103 14.27 3.81 13.55
CA ALA A 103 13.27 4.62 12.85
C ALA A 103 13.82 5.96 12.32
N GLU A 104 14.79 6.57 13.02
CA GLU A 104 15.43 7.81 12.57
C GLU A 104 16.08 7.69 11.19
N ALA A 105 16.65 6.53 10.87
CA ALA A 105 17.24 6.27 9.55
C ALA A 105 16.21 6.27 8.41
N PHE A 106 14.94 6.00 8.74
CA PHE A 106 13.84 5.89 7.78
C PHE A 106 12.97 7.15 7.72
N LEU A 107 13.20 8.14 8.60
CA LEU A 107 12.39 9.35 8.70
C LEU A 107 12.39 10.20 7.41
N TYR A 108 13.44 10.10 6.61
CA TYR A 108 13.58 10.82 5.33
C TYR A 108 12.98 10.08 4.14
N ALA A 109 12.35 8.92 4.35
CA ALA A 109 11.71 8.20 3.26
C ALA A 109 10.53 9.01 2.70
N THR A 110 10.56 9.25 1.39
CA THR A 110 9.57 10.07 0.69
C THR A 110 8.37 9.29 0.17
N SER A 111 8.42 7.95 0.27
CA SER A 111 7.34 7.03 -0.13
C SER A 111 7.49 5.68 0.56
N ALA A 112 6.38 4.93 0.71
CA ALA A 112 6.38 3.59 1.31
C ALA A 112 7.29 2.60 0.57
N ARG A 113 7.50 2.79 -0.73
CA ARG A 113 8.45 1.96 -1.49
C ARG A 113 9.89 2.13 -1.00
N GLY A 114 10.26 3.32 -0.52
CA GLY A 114 11.60 3.65 -0.04
C GLY A 114 11.88 3.24 1.41
N THR A 115 10.87 2.80 2.17
CA THR A 115 11.03 2.40 3.59
C THR A 115 11.36 0.93 3.79
N CYS A 116 11.18 0.08 2.76
CA CYS A 116 11.42 -1.37 2.82
C CYS A 116 12.49 -1.86 1.82
N GLY A 117 13.22 -0.93 1.19
CA GLY A 117 14.27 -1.21 0.21
C GLY A 117 15.58 -1.69 0.82
#